data_AF-A0A956IZM7-F1
#
_entry.id   AF-A0A956IZM7-F1
#
_cell.length_a   1.000
_cell.length_b   1.000
_cell.length_c   1.000
_cell.angle_alpha   90.00
_cell.angle_beta   90.00
_cell.angle_gamma   90.00
#
_symmetry.space_group_name_H-M   'P 1'
#
loop_
_entity.id
_entity.type
_entity.pdbx_description
1 polymer ?
#
loop_
_entity_poly.entity_id
_entity_poly.type
_entity_poly.pdbx_seq_one_letter_code
_entity_poly.pdbx_strand_id
1 'polypeptide(L)'
;CAELPSFGALDAAARKQLITSALSLISWSQSRLPVPGQERYAPLLQVQVQLWIREARRLLREVREGYHFVWGDEHPQGDAAANGTAPTPALPMYYCRECGHSGWLTCGADLGMSDRITLDYNTISSGFFEDHRSTRYLHQDANAADEPDTPLVAEYFDPKELRVGPKAPEGVPAENAPRVFKYAKLNKDGTKDLRRCPACAATGSLTFLASRSASLASVAVGHLYTTPLNTDRKLLAFSDSVQDASHRAGFFSGRTYRFSVRSAILAVVPDAKPEGEFATEGVRLSDMAPRMFAFWREHPSAGSERFGAEAAMLAAFLPHDLEYLADYRDYVTALTDRTRRIQEAEARGEDLVLAEVSPHPRLLRDLEQRMRWEVTREFG
;
A
#
# COMPACT_ATOMS: atom_id res chain seq x y z
N CYS A 1 -13.65 -28.87 -3.61
CA CYS A 1 -12.49 -29.15 -2.75
C CYS A 1 -12.85 -30.26 -1.78
N ALA A 2 -12.30 -31.45 -1.96
CA ALA A 2 -12.43 -32.49 -0.94
C ALA A 2 -11.58 -32.04 0.27
N GLU A 3 -12.22 -31.76 1.39
CA GLU A 3 -11.50 -31.56 2.65
C GLU A 3 -10.74 -32.84 2.96
N LEU A 4 -9.43 -32.77 3.14
CA LEU A 4 -8.64 -33.88 3.66
C LEU A 4 -9.06 -34.05 5.14
N PRO A 5 -9.90 -35.05 5.49
CA PRO A 5 -10.55 -35.07 6.80
C PRO A 5 -9.52 -35.22 7.94
N SER A 6 -8.41 -35.89 7.65
CA SER A 6 -7.25 -36.03 8.53
C SER A 6 -6.50 -34.72 8.79
N PHE A 7 -6.51 -33.78 7.84
CA PHE A 7 -5.88 -32.47 8.02
C PHE A 7 -6.72 -31.54 8.90
N GLY A 8 -8.04 -31.55 8.72
CA GLY A 8 -8.97 -30.77 9.53
C GLY A 8 -8.95 -31.17 11.02
N ALA A 9 -8.67 -32.44 11.31
CA ALA A 9 -8.59 -33.00 12.66
C ALA A 9 -7.34 -32.58 13.46
N LEU A 10 -6.28 -32.10 12.79
CA LEU A 10 -5.07 -31.59 13.44
C LEU A 10 -5.34 -30.24 14.11
N ASP A 11 -4.64 -29.90 15.18
CA ASP A 11 -4.72 -28.56 15.77
C ASP A 11 -4.13 -27.48 14.82
N ALA A 12 -4.38 -26.20 15.14
CA ALA A 12 -3.96 -25.10 14.27
C ALA A 12 -2.42 -25.00 14.11
N ALA A 13 -1.65 -25.36 15.14
CA ALA A 13 -0.19 -25.30 15.10
C ALA A 13 0.37 -26.43 14.23
N ALA A 14 -0.13 -27.65 14.40
CA ALA A 14 0.23 -28.81 13.60
C ALA A 14 -0.14 -28.61 12.12
N ARG A 15 -1.34 -28.08 11.83
CA ARG A 15 -1.74 -27.72 10.45
C ARG A 15 -0.78 -26.73 9.81
N LYS A 16 -0.40 -25.67 10.54
CA LYS A 16 0.57 -24.67 10.08
C LYS A 16 1.93 -25.32 9.82
N GLN A 17 2.44 -26.12 10.75
CA GLN A 17 3.74 -26.77 10.62
C GLN A 17 3.78 -27.73 9.42
N LEU A 18 2.71 -28.49 9.19
CA LEU A 18 2.61 -29.41 8.05
C LEU A 18 2.60 -28.66 6.71
N ILE A 19 1.78 -27.60 6.59
CA ILE A 19 1.77 -26.74 5.39
C ILE A 19 3.15 -26.12 5.17
N THR A 20 3.75 -25.52 6.20
CA THR A 20 5.07 -24.89 6.09
C THR A 20 6.14 -25.91 5.70
N SER A 21 6.11 -27.12 6.25
CA SER A 21 7.06 -28.19 5.89
C SER A 21 6.90 -28.60 4.43
N ALA A 22 5.67 -28.80 3.97
CA ALA A 22 5.38 -29.14 2.57
C ALA A 22 5.84 -28.04 1.61
N LEU A 23 5.50 -26.77 1.90
CA LEU A 23 5.94 -25.63 1.09
C LEU A 23 7.46 -25.46 1.10
N SER A 24 8.13 -25.74 2.23
CA SER A 24 9.59 -25.68 2.33
C SER A 24 10.25 -26.74 1.46
N LEU A 25 9.76 -27.99 1.51
CA LEU A 25 10.25 -29.07 0.66
C LEU A 25 10.04 -28.76 -0.82
N ILE A 26 8.86 -28.23 -1.18
CA ILE A 26 8.57 -27.82 -2.55
C ILE A 26 9.50 -26.69 -3.00
N SER A 27 9.72 -25.68 -2.15
CA SER A 27 10.62 -24.55 -2.44
C SER A 27 12.07 -24.97 -2.67
N TRP A 28 12.53 -26.03 -2.00
CA TRP A 28 13.88 -26.58 -2.16
C TRP A 28 13.98 -27.66 -3.24
N SER A 29 12.85 -28.16 -3.73
CA SER A 29 12.83 -29.26 -4.69
C SER A 29 13.31 -28.79 -6.07
N GLN A 30 14.37 -29.43 -6.56
CA GLN A 30 15.01 -29.10 -7.83
C GLN A 30 15.21 -30.37 -8.67
N SER A 31 15.11 -30.22 -9.99
CA SER A 31 15.43 -31.23 -10.98
C SER A 31 16.62 -30.77 -11.81
N ARG A 32 17.57 -31.67 -12.07
CA ARG A 32 18.75 -31.36 -12.89
C ARG A 32 18.36 -31.31 -14.36
N LEU A 33 18.68 -30.21 -15.03
CA LEU A 33 18.50 -30.07 -16.46
C LEU A 33 19.65 -30.74 -17.21
N PRO A 34 19.39 -31.55 -18.25
CA PRO A 34 20.43 -32.22 -19.02
C PRO A 34 21.07 -31.24 -20.02
N VAL A 35 21.93 -30.34 -19.52
CA VAL A 35 22.72 -29.42 -20.35
C VAL A 35 24.18 -29.88 -20.33
N PRO A 36 24.77 -30.31 -21.47
CA PRO A 36 26.16 -30.75 -21.53
C PRO A 36 27.12 -29.65 -21.04
N GLY A 37 27.99 -29.98 -20.07
CA GLY A 37 29.03 -29.07 -19.57
C GLY A 37 28.56 -27.98 -18.60
N GLN A 38 27.27 -27.93 -18.22
CA GLN A 38 26.76 -27.02 -17.19
C GLN A 38 25.83 -27.73 -16.22
N GLU A 39 26.08 -27.58 -14.91
CA GLU A 39 25.07 -27.94 -13.90
C GLU A 39 23.99 -26.86 -13.84
N ARG A 40 22.84 -27.14 -14.46
CA ARG A 40 21.64 -26.31 -14.32
C ARG A 40 20.55 -27.08 -13.61
N TYR A 41 19.82 -26.39 -12.74
CA TYR A 41 18.69 -26.92 -12.00
C TYR A 41 17.43 -26.11 -12.35
N ALA A 42 16.29 -26.79 -12.43
CA ALA A 42 14.97 -26.18 -12.52
C ALA A 42 14.15 -26.60 -11.30
N PRO A 43 13.13 -25.83 -10.90
CA PRO A 43 12.18 -26.30 -9.89
C PRO A 43 11.59 -27.67 -10.26
N LEU A 44 11.53 -28.60 -9.31
CA LEU A 44 10.98 -29.93 -9.56
C LEU A 44 9.48 -29.88 -9.89
N LEU A 45 8.76 -28.93 -9.27
CA LEU A 45 7.33 -28.75 -9.40
C LEU A 45 7.01 -27.32 -9.82
N GLN A 46 6.02 -27.16 -10.69
CA GLN A 46 5.39 -25.86 -10.93
C GLN A 46 4.25 -25.67 -9.93
N VAL A 47 4.35 -24.63 -9.10
CA VAL A 47 3.34 -24.30 -8.09
C VAL A 47 2.52 -23.13 -8.59
N GLN A 48 1.22 -23.35 -8.78
CA GLN A 48 0.27 -22.27 -9.02
C GLN A 48 -0.42 -21.89 -7.70
N VAL A 49 -0.26 -20.64 -7.28
CA VAL A 49 -0.97 -20.08 -6.12
C VAL A 49 -2.05 -19.13 -6.64
N GLN A 50 -3.30 -19.37 -6.24
CA GLN A 50 -4.43 -18.49 -6.53
C GLN A 50 -4.91 -17.85 -5.23
N LEU A 51 -4.93 -16.52 -5.19
CA LEU A 51 -5.40 -15.75 -4.05
C LEU A 51 -6.65 -14.97 -4.45
N TRP A 52 -7.74 -15.18 -3.71
CA TRP A 52 -8.97 -14.41 -3.83
C TRP A 52 -8.92 -13.28 -2.81
N ILE A 53 -8.90 -12.04 -3.29
CA ILE A 53 -8.84 -10.85 -2.44
C ILE A 53 -10.13 -10.07 -2.65
N ARG A 54 -10.86 -9.84 -1.56
CA ARG A 54 -12.00 -8.94 -1.57
C ARG A 54 -11.52 -7.50 -1.36
N GLU A 55 -12.04 -6.56 -2.14
CA GLU A 55 -11.75 -5.15 -1.90
C GLU A 55 -12.27 -4.70 -0.53
N ALA A 56 -11.51 -3.83 0.13
CA ALA A 56 -11.93 -3.16 1.35
C ALA A 56 -12.81 -1.95 1.00
N ARG A 57 -13.84 -2.18 0.18
CA ARG A 57 -14.86 -1.19 -0.16
C ARG A 57 -16.00 -1.30 0.84
N ARG A 58 -16.44 -0.16 1.37
CA ARG A 58 -17.50 -0.11 2.40
C ARG A 58 -17.22 -1.04 3.58
N LEU A 59 -15.95 -1.17 3.97
CA LEU A 59 -15.58 -1.87 5.19
C LEU A 59 -15.96 -0.97 6.37
N LEU A 60 -16.83 -1.47 7.24
CA LEU A 60 -17.34 -0.76 8.41
C LEU A 60 -16.84 -1.45 9.67
N ARG A 61 -16.78 -0.69 10.76
CA ARG A 61 -16.51 -1.20 12.10
C ARG A 61 -17.75 -1.04 12.95
N GLU A 62 -18.17 -2.11 13.62
CA GLU A 62 -19.27 -2.05 14.60
C GLU A 62 -18.91 -1.09 15.74
N VAL A 63 -19.86 -0.29 16.19
CA VAL A 63 -19.68 0.67 17.30
C VAL A 63 -19.87 -0.07 18.62
N ARG A 64 -18.86 -0.83 19.00
CA ARG A 64 -18.81 -1.63 20.23
C ARG A 64 -17.36 -1.78 20.69
N GLU A 65 -17.18 -2.35 21.89
CA GLU A 65 -15.86 -2.74 22.38
C GLU A 65 -15.22 -3.80 21.46
N GLY A 66 -13.91 -3.66 21.23
CA GLY A 66 -13.15 -4.51 20.32
C GLY A 66 -13.13 -4.05 18.86
N TYR A 67 -12.56 -4.90 17.99
CA TYR A 67 -12.45 -4.66 16.55
C TYR A 67 -13.29 -5.69 15.79
N HIS A 68 -14.50 -5.31 15.44
CA HIS A 68 -15.42 -6.12 14.65
C HIS A 68 -15.72 -5.41 13.34
N PHE A 69 -15.34 -6.04 12.23
CA PHE A 69 -15.48 -5.48 10.89
C PHE A 69 -16.54 -6.22 10.10
N VAL A 70 -17.32 -5.45 9.33
CA VAL A 70 -18.40 -5.96 8.49
C VAL A 70 -18.36 -5.23 7.14
N TRP A 71 -18.74 -5.91 6.06
CA TRP A 71 -18.92 -5.27 4.77
C TRP A 71 -20.31 -4.66 4.72
N GLY A 72 -20.40 -3.36 4.44
CA GLY A 72 -21.66 -2.61 4.44
C GLY A 72 -22.67 -3.05 3.38
N ASP A 73 -22.26 -3.85 2.39
CA ASP A 73 -23.17 -4.45 1.40
C ASP A 73 -23.87 -5.72 1.96
N GLU A 74 -23.30 -6.32 3.01
CA GLU A 74 -23.79 -7.54 3.68
C GLU A 74 -24.33 -7.27 5.09
N HIS A 75 -24.07 -6.09 5.62
CA HIS A 75 -24.49 -5.68 6.95
C HIS A 75 -25.73 -4.78 6.88
N PRO A 76 -26.91 -5.25 7.29
CA PRO A 76 -28.07 -4.38 7.40
C PRO A 76 -27.79 -3.27 8.41
N GLN A 77 -28.24 -2.05 8.10
CA GLN A 77 -28.15 -0.88 8.96
C GLN A 77 -29.56 -0.50 9.44
N GLY A 78 -29.68 -0.02 10.68
CA GLY A 78 -30.97 0.35 11.29
C GLY A 78 -31.83 -0.86 11.67
N ASP A 79 -33.15 -0.68 11.77
CA ASP A 79 -34.09 -1.70 12.29
C ASP A 79 -34.30 -2.93 11.38
N ALA A 80 -33.64 -2.98 10.23
CA ALA A 80 -33.79 -4.02 9.22
C ALA A 80 -33.02 -5.30 9.56
N ALA A 81 -33.33 -5.97 10.68
CA ALA A 81 -32.86 -7.32 10.94
C ALA A 81 -33.86 -8.38 10.50
N ALA A 82 -33.38 -9.40 9.80
CA ALA A 82 -34.17 -10.57 9.39
C ALA A 82 -34.69 -11.42 10.56
N ASN A 83 -34.15 -11.26 11.78
CA ASN A 83 -34.38 -12.15 12.92
C ASN A 83 -34.86 -11.45 14.21
N GLY A 84 -35.44 -10.25 14.12
CA GLY A 84 -36.06 -9.56 15.26
C GLY A 84 -35.10 -8.98 16.31
N THR A 85 -33.78 -9.03 16.08
CA THR A 85 -32.76 -8.33 16.87
C THR A 85 -32.06 -7.32 15.98
N ALA A 86 -32.20 -6.02 16.27
CA ALA A 86 -31.55 -4.97 15.48
C ALA A 86 -30.03 -5.22 15.38
N PRO A 87 -29.42 -5.09 14.19
CA PRO A 87 -27.99 -5.29 14.01
C PRO A 87 -27.22 -4.21 14.77
N THR A 88 -26.00 -4.53 15.21
CA THR A 88 -25.13 -3.53 15.84
C THR A 88 -24.76 -2.48 14.79
N PRO A 89 -24.93 -1.16 15.05
CA PRO A 89 -24.55 -0.14 14.07
C PRO A 89 -23.08 -0.23 13.70
N ALA A 90 -22.78 -0.08 12.42
CA ALA A 90 -21.42 -0.08 11.92
C ALA A 90 -21.15 1.20 11.13
N LEU A 91 -20.03 1.86 11.43
CA LEU A 91 -19.60 3.10 10.82
C LEU A 91 -18.31 2.88 10.01
N PRO A 92 -18.04 3.70 8.99
CA PRO A 92 -16.70 3.75 8.41
C PRO A 92 -15.67 4.04 9.48
N MET A 93 -14.45 3.55 9.29
CA MET A 93 -13.37 3.78 10.23
C MET A 93 -12.31 4.73 9.67
N TYR A 94 -11.63 5.40 10.59
CA TYR A 94 -10.43 6.17 10.28
C TYR A 94 -9.22 5.62 11.03
N TYR A 95 -8.03 5.93 10.53
CA TYR A 95 -6.77 5.73 11.24
C TYR A 95 -5.80 6.89 10.99
N CYS A 96 -4.94 7.18 11.95
CA CYS A 96 -3.86 8.16 11.82
C CYS A 96 -2.63 7.52 11.16
N ARG A 97 -2.10 8.16 10.12
CA ARG A 97 -0.87 7.68 9.44
C ARG A 97 0.40 7.86 10.25
N GLU A 98 0.38 8.71 11.28
CA GLU A 98 1.55 9.01 12.13
C GLU A 98 1.64 8.07 13.34
N CYS A 99 0.56 7.99 14.15
CA CYS A 99 0.59 7.24 15.41
C CYS A 99 -0.29 5.97 15.43
N GLY A 100 -1.04 5.69 14.35
CA GLY A 100 -1.92 4.52 14.27
C GLY A 100 -3.23 4.63 15.05
N HIS A 101 -3.49 5.74 15.77
CA HIS A 101 -4.75 5.96 16.46
C HIS A 101 -5.95 5.83 15.50
N SER A 102 -7.00 5.13 15.91
CA SER A 102 -8.12 4.77 15.05
C SER A 102 -9.46 4.81 15.76
N GLY A 103 -10.52 4.98 14.98
CA GLY A 103 -11.88 5.09 15.50
C GLY A 103 -12.92 5.00 14.39
N TRP A 104 -14.12 5.45 14.68
CA TRP A 104 -15.23 5.54 13.74
C TRP A 104 -15.38 6.95 13.19
N LEU A 105 -15.92 7.03 11.99
CA LEU A 105 -16.16 8.27 11.28
C LEU A 105 -17.66 8.42 11.06
N THR A 106 -18.18 9.61 11.32
CA THR A 106 -19.58 9.97 11.02
C THR A 106 -19.67 11.44 10.66
N CYS A 107 -20.87 11.91 10.34
CA CYS A 107 -21.19 13.33 10.22
C CYS A 107 -22.30 13.68 11.22
N GLY A 108 -22.17 14.83 11.88
CA GLY A 108 -23.28 15.40 12.64
C GLY A 108 -24.42 15.79 11.70
N ALA A 109 -25.65 15.49 12.10
CA ALA A 109 -26.83 16.03 11.43
C ALA A 109 -26.90 17.56 11.63
N ASP A 110 -27.62 18.26 10.76
CA ASP A 110 -27.91 19.69 10.89
C ASP A 110 -26.67 20.57 11.14
N LEU A 111 -25.58 20.33 10.38
CA LEU A 111 -24.31 21.05 10.50
C LEU A 111 -23.63 20.93 11.88
N GLY A 112 -23.97 19.89 12.65
CA GLY A 112 -23.40 19.63 13.99
C GLY A 112 -24.05 20.44 15.10
N MET A 113 -25.23 21.02 14.85
CA MET A 113 -26.06 21.72 15.85
C MET A 113 -26.88 20.75 16.71
N SER A 114 -26.99 19.48 16.32
CA SER A 114 -27.66 18.42 17.06
C SER A 114 -26.68 17.33 17.50
N ASP A 115 -27.11 16.52 18.47
CA ASP A 115 -26.42 15.32 18.94
C ASP A 115 -26.60 14.11 18.00
N ARG A 116 -27.42 14.28 16.95
CA ARG A 116 -27.70 13.24 15.96
C ARG A 116 -26.54 13.07 15.00
N ILE A 117 -26.29 11.82 14.64
CA ILE A 117 -25.29 11.41 13.68
C ILE A 117 -25.95 10.61 12.55
N THR A 118 -25.25 10.46 11.42
CA THR A 118 -25.68 9.60 10.32
C THR A 118 -24.88 8.31 10.25
N LEU A 119 -25.51 7.24 9.77
CA LEU A 119 -24.85 5.99 9.39
C LEU A 119 -24.67 5.87 7.85
N ASP A 120 -25.17 6.83 7.08
CA ASP A 120 -25.12 6.76 5.62
C ASP A 120 -23.68 6.89 5.11
N TYR A 121 -23.16 5.78 4.58
CA TYR A 121 -21.79 5.68 4.10
C TYR A 121 -21.43 6.77 3.09
N ASN A 122 -22.34 7.10 2.16
CA ASN A 122 -22.06 8.05 1.09
C ASN A 122 -21.94 9.47 1.64
N THR A 123 -22.87 9.88 2.51
CA THR A 123 -22.83 11.18 3.20
C THR A 123 -21.54 11.32 4.02
N ILE A 124 -21.16 10.27 4.77
CA ILE A 124 -19.93 10.28 5.58
C ILE A 124 -18.69 10.34 4.71
N SER A 125 -18.63 9.52 3.65
CA SER A 125 -17.52 9.48 2.70
C SER A 125 -17.34 10.84 2.03
N SER A 126 -18.41 11.42 1.46
CA SER A 126 -18.34 12.74 0.82
C SER A 126 -17.93 13.81 1.83
N GLY A 127 -18.53 13.83 3.02
CA GLY A 127 -18.18 14.78 4.08
C GLY A 127 -16.70 14.72 4.45
N PHE A 128 -16.13 13.52 4.57
CA PHE A 128 -14.70 13.36 4.84
C PHE A 128 -13.83 13.85 3.68
N PHE A 129 -14.11 13.44 2.43
CA PHE A 129 -13.28 13.82 1.27
C PHE A 129 -13.39 15.30 0.89
N GLU A 130 -14.48 15.97 1.27
CA GLU A 130 -14.69 17.41 1.05
C GLU A 130 -14.20 18.28 2.22
N ASP A 131 -13.59 17.68 3.25
CA ASP A 131 -13.19 18.36 4.49
C ASP A 131 -14.39 19.06 5.17
N HIS A 132 -15.58 18.48 5.08
CA HIS A 132 -16.80 19.13 5.53
C HIS A 132 -16.82 19.29 7.05
N ARG A 133 -17.19 20.49 7.54
CA ARG A 133 -17.21 20.84 8.96
C ARG A 133 -18.10 19.97 9.86
N SER A 134 -19.03 19.21 9.29
CA SER A 134 -19.89 18.29 10.03
C SER A 134 -19.22 16.94 10.30
N THR A 135 -18.05 16.66 9.72
CA THR A 135 -17.29 15.43 9.98
C THR A 135 -16.98 15.31 11.47
N ARG A 136 -17.22 14.13 12.03
CA ARG A 136 -17.00 13.79 13.44
C ARG A 136 -16.25 12.47 13.53
N TYR A 137 -15.29 12.44 14.44
CA TYR A 137 -14.48 11.28 14.79
C TYR A 137 -14.96 10.75 16.14
N LEU A 138 -15.26 9.47 16.21
CA LEU A 138 -15.60 8.78 17.45
C LEU A 138 -14.47 7.81 17.81
N HIS A 139 -14.04 7.76 19.06
CA HIS A 139 -13.05 6.78 19.53
C HIS A 139 -13.28 6.38 20.99
N GLN A 140 -12.55 5.38 21.47
CA GLN A 140 -12.61 4.90 22.86
C GLN A 140 -11.31 5.18 23.64
N ASP A 141 -10.34 5.84 23.02
CA ASP A 141 -9.07 6.18 23.66
C ASP A 141 -9.22 7.34 24.65
N ALA A 142 -9.13 7.03 25.95
CA ALA A 142 -9.19 8.03 27.02
C ALA A 142 -7.86 8.79 27.20
N ASN A 143 -6.78 8.38 26.53
CA ASN A 143 -5.47 9.04 26.58
C ASN A 143 -5.26 10.03 25.42
N ALA A 144 -6.28 10.25 24.60
CA ALA A 144 -6.23 11.27 23.57
C ALA A 144 -5.98 12.66 24.19
N ALA A 145 -5.33 13.55 23.44
CA ALA A 145 -4.98 14.88 23.92
C ALA A 145 -6.24 15.70 24.23
N ASP A 146 -6.33 16.17 25.46
CA ASP A 146 -7.37 17.11 25.88
C ASP A 146 -6.93 18.52 25.47
N GLU A 147 -7.58 19.10 24.46
CA GLU A 147 -7.29 20.46 23.99
C GLU A 147 -8.32 21.45 24.57
N PRO A 148 -7.91 22.68 24.95
CA PRO A 148 -8.82 23.67 25.54
C PRO A 148 -10.06 23.97 24.68
N ASP A 149 -9.89 24.03 23.35
CA ASP A 149 -10.97 24.32 22.40
C ASP A 149 -11.80 23.08 22.03
N THR A 150 -11.36 21.88 22.41
CA THR A 150 -11.97 20.61 22.00
C THR A 150 -11.81 19.58 23.11
N PRO A 151 -12.48 19.80 24.26
CA PRO A 151 -12.26 18.97 25.43
C PRO A 151 -12.69 17.53 25.20
N LEU A 152 -11.94 16.60 25.78
CA LEU A 152 -12.21 15.18 25.67
C LEU A 152 -13.38 14.79 26.59
N VAL A 153 -14.60 14.87 26.07
CA VAL A 153 -15.82 14.52 26.82
C VAL A 153 -16.27 13.11 26.45
N ALA A 154 -16.36 12.24 27.45
CA ALA A 154 -16.92 10.90 27.27
C ALA A 154 -18.45 10.99 27.19
N GLU A 155 -19.00 10.56 26.06
CA GLU A 155 -20.42 10.55 25.73
C GLU A 155 -20.89 9.10 25.49
N TYR A 156 -22.21 8.89 25.49
CA TYR A 156 -22.85 7.64 25.14
C TYR A 156 -23.34 7.67 23.71
N PHE A 157 -23.10 6.58 22.98
CA PHE A 157 -23.69 6.33 21.67
C PHE A 157 -25.02 5.60 21.84
N ASP A 158 -26.10 6.22 21.35
CA ASP A 158 -27.42 5.61 21.24
C ASP A 158 -27.62 5.02 19.85
N PRO A 159 -27.61 3.68 19.71
CA PRO A 159 -27.75 3.01 18.43
C PRO A 159 -29.17 3.08 17.84
N LYS A 160 -30.20 3.34 18.65
CA LYS A 160 -31.60 3.41 18.17
C LYS A 160 -31.91 4.81 17.62
N GLU A 161 -31.55 5.84 18.38
CA GLU A 161 -31.80 7.23 18.01
C GLU A 161 -30.71 7.82 17.10
N LEU A 162 -29.59 7.10 16.93
CA LEU A 162 -28.38 7.54 16.23
C LEU A 162 -27.86 8.86 16.79
N ARG A 163 -27.61 8.87 18.11
CA ARG A 163 -27.14 10.06 18.83
C ARG A 163 -25.87 9.79 19.61
N VAL A 164 -25.06 10.83 19.78
CA VAL A 164 -23.91 10.81 20.68
C VAL A 164 -24.04 11.98 21.65
N GLY A 165 -24.29 11.67 22.92
CA GLY A 165 -24.58 12.68 23.93
C GLY A 165 -24.35 12.21 25.38
N PRO A 166 -24.63 13.06 26.37
CA PRO A 166 -24.22 12.82 27.75
C PRO A 166 -25.07 11.78 28.51
N LYS A 167 -26.23 11.38 27.96
CA LYS A 167 -27.16 10.45 28.62
C LYS A 167 -27.07 9.06 28.02
N ALA A 168 -27.06 8.03 28.86
CA ALA A 168 -27.15 6.65 28.41
C ALA A 168 -28.49 6.40 27.68
N PRO A 169 -28.52 5.46 26.70
CA PRO A 169 -29.74 5.11 25.98
C PRO A 169 -30.85 4.63 26.90
N GLU A 170 -32.11 4.96 26.57
CA GLU A 170 -33.26 4.56 27.38
C GLU A 170 -33.40 3.03 27.44
N GLY A 171 -33.54 2.49 28.66
CA GLY A 171 -33.65 1.05 28.90
C GLY A 171 -32.33 0.27 28.82
N VAL A 172 -31.18 0.94 28.70
CA VAL A 172 -29.85 0.31 28.72
C VAL A 172 -29.08 0.77 29.96
N PRO A 173 -28.61 -0.14 30.83
CA PRO A 173 -27.74 0.22 31.95
C PRO A 173 -26.47 0.93 31.48
N ALA A 174 -26.04 1.98 32.20
CA ALA A 174 -24.95 2.86 31.76
C ALA A 174 -23.60 2.13 31.60
N GLU A 175 -23.39 1.06 32.35
CA GLU A 175 -22.22 0.17 32.26
C GLU A 175 -22.18 -0.63 30.95
N ASN A 176 -23.33 -0.87 30.32
CA ASN A 176 -23.46 -1.65 29.08
C ASN A 176 -23.63 -0.76 27.85
N ALA A 177 -23.80 0.54 28.03
CA ALA A 177 -23.97 1.49 26.94
C ALA A 177 -22.60 1.82 26.30
N PRO A 178 -22.47 1.79 24.95
CA PRO A 178 -21.20 2.11 24.29
C PRO A 178 -20.78 3.55 24.59
N ARG A 179 -19.65 3.71 25.28
CA ARG A 179 -19.05 5.03 25.54
C ARG A 179 -18.05 5.37 24.44
N VAL A 180 -18.11 6.61 23.98
CA VAL A 180 -17.24 7.15 22.93
C VAL A 180 -16.84 8.58 23.28
N PHE A 181 -15.68 8.98 22.78
CA PHE A 181 -15.24 10.38 22.73
C PHE A 181 -15.54 10.92 21.34
N LYS A 182 -16.26 12.04 21.28
CA LYS A 182 -16.59 12.74 20.04
C LYS A 182 -15.58 13.86 19.81
N TYR A 183 -14.94 13.86 18.65
CA TYR A 183 -13.86 14.80 18.33
C TYR A 183 -14.02 15.38 16.91
N ALA A 184 -13.64 16.65 16.74
CA ALA A 184 -13.44 17.30 15.46
C ALA A 184 -12.57 18.54 15.65
N LYS A 185 -11.67 18.83 14.69
CA LYS A 185 -10.87 20.06 14.69
C LYS A 185 -11.09 20.79 13.38
N LEU A 186 -11.64 22.00 13.47
CA LEU A 186 -11.87 22.84 12.30
C LEU A 186 -10.71 23.81 12.08
N ASN A 187 -10.62 24.33 10.86
CA ASN A 187 -9.77 25.49 10.56
C ASN A 187 -10.23 26.73 11.35
N LYS A 188 -9.42 27.79 11.32
CA LYS A 188 -9.69 29.04 12.06
C LYS A 188 -11.05 29.66 11.72
N ASP A 189 -11.51 29.50 10.48
CA ASP A 189 -12.79 30.03 10.01
C ASP A 189 -13.99 29.13 10.34
N GLY A 190 -13.76 27.94 10.92
CA GLY A 190 -14.82 26.98 11.26
C GLY A 190 -15.53 26.34 10.07
N THR A 191 -14.95 26.43 8.87
CA THR A 191 -15.55 26.01 7.59
C THR A 191 -15.11 24.63 7.14
N LYS A 192 -13.91 24.19 7.51
CA LYS A 192 -13.33 22.92 7.06
C LYS A 192 -12.77 22.09 8.21
N ASP A 193 -12.94 20.78 8.12
CA ASP A 193 -12.28 19.81 8.98
C ASP A 193 -10.77 19.72 8.65
N LEU A 194 -9.94 19.73 9.68
CA LEU A 194 -8.48 19.65 9.55
C LEU A 194 -7.95 18.23 9.57
N ARG A 195 -8.81 17.23 9.82
CA ARG A 195 -8.42 15.81 9.94
C ARG A 195 -7.24 15.64 10.90
N ARG A 196 -7.26 16.39 12.00
CA ARG A 196 -6.19 16.44 12.99
C ARG A 196 -6.34 15.28 13.96
N CYS A 197 -5.30 14.50 14.17
CA CYS A 197 -5.38 13.35 15.07
C CYS A 197 -5.60 13.79 16.52
N PRO A 198 -6.58 13.21 17.25
CA PRO A 198 -6.79 13.53 18.65
C PRO A 198 -5.68 12.98 19.57
N ALA A 199 -4.93 11.96 19.15
CA ALA A 199 -3.86 11.38 19.97
C ALA A 199 -2.50 12.08 19.80
N CYS A 200 -2.03 12.28 18.56
CA CYS A 200 -0.70 12.86 18.30
C CYS A 200 -0.73 14.29 17.75
N ALA A 201 -1.91 14.92 17.67
CA ALA A 201 -2.10 16.27 17.15
C ALA A 201 -1.65 16.52 15.69
N ALA A 202 -1.24 15.50 14.94
CA ALA A 202 -0.84 15.63 13.54
C ALA A 202 -2.01 16.04 12.65
N THR A 203 -1.89 17.18 11.96
CA THR A 203 -2.90 17.73 11.06
C THR A 203 -2.90 17.01 9.70
N GLY A 204 -4.07 16.75 9.11
CA GLY A 204 -4.18 16.07 7.81
C GLY A 204 -3.80 14.59 7.83
N SER A 205 -3.58 14.01 9.01
CA SER A 205 -3.04 12.65 9.19
C SER A 205 -4.11 11.57 9.25
N LEU A 206 -5.36 11.92 9.55
CA LEU A 206 -6.47 10.97 9.60
C LEU A 206 -6.86 10.53 8.19
N THR A 207 -7.03 9.22 8.01
CA THR A 207 -7.31 8.58 6.72
C THR A 207 -8.55 7.71 6.82
N PHE A 208 -9.45 7.85 5.86
CA PHE A 208 -10.59 6.96 5.67
C PHE A 208 -10.09 5.56 5.26
N LEU A 209 -10.50 4.51 5.98
CA LEU A 209 -10.12 3.16 5.59
C LEU A 209 -10.97 2.67 4.42
N ALA A 210 -10.41 2.73 3.22
CA ALA A 210 -10.92 2.03 2.06
C ALA A 210 -9.78 1.69 1.10
N SER A 211 -9.84 0.53 0.46
CA SER A 211 -8.88 0.15 -0.58
C SER A 211 -9.54 -0.67 -1.67
N ARG A 212 -9.52 -0.13 -2.89
CA ARG A 212 -10.05 -0.80 -4.09
C ARG A 212 -9.07 -1.82 -4.64
N SER A 213 -9.57 -2.73 -5.47
CA SER A 213 -8.80 -3.82 -6.09
C SER A 213 -7.47 -3.36 -6.70
N ALA A 214 -7.45 -2.28 -7.50
CA ALA A 214 -6.23 -1.76 -8.11
C ALA A 214 -5.16 -1.33 -7.08
N SER A 215 -5.58 -0.74 -5.95
CA SER A 215 -4.65 -0.36 -4.88
C SER A 215 -4.08 -1.57 -4.16
N LEU A 216 -4.92 -2.56 -3.82
CA LEU A 216 -4.48 -3.80 -3.18
C LEU A 216 -3.56 -4.61 -4.10
N ALA A 217 -3.92 -4.76 -5.37
CA ALA A 217 -3.12 -5.45 -6.36
C ALA A 217 -1.77 -4.77 -6.56
N SER A 218 -1.73 -3.43 -6.61
CA SER A 218 -0.48 -2.68 -6.73
C SER A 218 0.46 -2.91 -5.53
N VAL A 219 -0.07 -2.98 -4.30
CA VAL A 219 0.72 -3.29 -3.10
C VAL A 219 1.25 -4.72 -3.16
N ALA A 220 0.40 -5.69 -3.52
CA ALA A 220 0.80 -7.09 -3.67
C ALA A 220 1.90 -7.26 -4.73
N VAL A 221 1.73 -6.65 -5.90
CA VAL A 221 2.74 -6.61 -6.97
C VAL A 221 4.04 -5.97 -6.48
N GLY A 222 3.93 -4.82 -5.80
CA GLY A 222 5.09 -4.14 -5.23
C GLY A 222 5.89 -5.06 -4.31
N HIS A 223 5.23 -5.73 -3.36
CA HIS A 223 5.88 -6.71 -2.47
C HIS A 223 6.48 -7.90 -3.22
N LEU A 224 5.78 -8.44 -4.22
CA LEU A 224 6.29 -9.53 -5.05
C LEU A 224 7.50 -9.10 -5.88
N TYR A 225 7.61 -7.82 -6.25
CA TYR A 225 8.74 -7.31 -7.04
C TYR A 225 9.95 -6.93 -6.18
N THR A 226 9.72 -6.49 -4.94
CA THR A 226 10.80 -6.09 -4.03
C THR A 226 11.33 -7.23 -3.16
N THR A 227 10.61 -8.35 -3.07
CA THR A 227 11.13 -9.52 -2.33
C THR A 227 12.40 -10.09 -2.98
N PRO A 228 13.45 -10.39 -2.20
CA PRO A 228 14.68 -10.99 -2.73
C PRO A 228 14.46 -12.41 -3.27
N LEU A 229 13.34 -13.04 -2.91
CA LEU A 229 12.96 -14.37 -3.41
C LEU A 229 12.47 -14.34 -4.87
N ASN A 230 12.14 -13.17 -5.40
CA ASN A 230 11.71 -13.04 -6.79
C ASN A 230 12.89 -12.69 -7.70
N THR A 231 13.45 -13.73 -8.32
CA THR A 231 14.56 -13.61 -9.27
C THR A 231 14.10 -13.32 -10.71
N ASP A 232 12.81 -13.43 -11.03
CA ASP A 232 12.25 -13.11 -12.36
C ASP A 232 11.00 -12.21 -12.23
N ARG A 233 11.21 -10.90 -12.30
CA ARG A 233 10.19 -9.88 -12.05
C ARG A 233 9.29 -9.67 -13.27
N LYS A 234 8.44 -10.65 -13.56
CA LYS A 234 7.41 -10.57 -14.61
C LYS A 234 6.01 -10.60 -14.01
N LEU A 235 5.13 -9.76 -14.56
CA LEU A 235 3.73 -9.69 -14.19
C LEU A 235 2.89 -9.65 -15.47
N LEU A 236 1.92 -10.55 -15.53
CA LEU A 236 0.82 -10.47 -16.50
C LEU A 236 -0.44 -10.10 -15.72
N ALA A 237 -1.04 -8.98 -16.08
CA ALA A 237 -2.31 -8.52 -15.49
C ALA A 237 -3.41 -8.66 -16.54
N PHE A 238 -4.40 -9.49 -16.25
CA PHE A 238 -5.60 -9.64 -17.08
C PHE A 238 -6.71 -8.75 -16.54
N SER A 239 -7.51 -8.20 -17.45
CA SER A 239 -8.61 -7.29 -17.15
C SER A 239 -9.73 -7.53 -18.15
N ASP A 240 -10.98 -7.34 -17.72
CA ASP A 240 -12.15 -7.61 -18.54
C ASP A 240 -12.37 -6.59 -19.67
N SER A 241 -11.63 -5.48 -19.67
CA SER A 241 -11.76 -4.38 -20.63
C SER A 241 -10.40 -3.76 -20.93
N VAL A 242 -10.22 -3.27 -22.16
CA VAL A 242 -9.01 -2.56 -22.61
C VAL A 242 -8.78 -1.28 -21.80
N GLN A 243 -9.84 -0.56 -21.44
CA GLN A 243 -9.73 0.65 -20.62
C GLN A 243 -9.24 0.33 -19.21
N ASP A 244 -9.76 -0.72 -18.57
CA ASP A 244 -9.32 -1.15 -17.24
C ASP A 244 -7.90 -1.73 -17.29
N ALA A 245 -7.54 -2.46 -18.35
CA ALA A 245 -6.17 -2.92 -18.58
C ALA A 245 -5.18 -1.75 -18.68
N SER A 246 -5.48 -0.74 -19.50
CA SER A 246 -4.63 0.46 -19.63
C SER A 246 -4.53 1.23 -18.31
N HIS A 247 -5.65 1.39 -17.60
CA HIS A 247 -5.65 2.04 -16.29
C HIS A 247 -4.81 1.28 -15.26
N ARG A 248 -4.98 -0.05 -15.15
CA ARG A 248 -4.20 -0.90 -14.24
C ARG A 248 -2.72 -0.91 -14.60
N ALA A 249 -2.37 -0.99 -15.88
CA ALA A 249 -0.98 -0.93 -16.33
C ALA A 249 -0.33 0.39 -15.90
N GLY A 250 -0.96 1.54 -16.18
CA GLY A 250 -0.46 2.84 -15.75
C GLY A 250 -0.38 2.97 -14.23
N PHE A 251 -1.42 2.51 -13.52
CA PHE A 251 -1.49 2.57 -12.06
C PHE A 251 -0.44 1.69 -11.37
N PHE A 252 -0.24 0.46 -11.85
CA PHE A 252 0.76 -0.47 -11.32
C PHE A 252 2.18 0.03 -11.62
N SER A 253 2.48 0.41 -12.86
CA SER A 253 3.80 0.93 -13.23
C SER A 253 4.18 2.16 -12.42
N GLY A 254 3.26 3.13 -12.27
CA GLY A 254 3.52 4.35 -11.50
C GLY A 254 3.78 4.08 -10.01
N ARG A 255 3.07 3.14 -9.39
CA ARG A 255 3.30 2.78 -7.98
C ARG A 255 4.52 1.91 -7.77
N THR A 256 4.76 0.93 -8.63
CA THR A 256 5.95 0.08 -8.57
C THR A 256 7.22 0.93 -8.72
N TYR A 257 7.22 1.91 -9.62
CA TYR A 257 8.33 2.87 -9.76
C TYR A 257 8.69 3.54 -8.42
N ARG A 258 7.69 4.09 -7.70
CA ARG A 258 7.95 4.73 -6.40
C ARG A 258 8.49 3.76 -5.35
N PHE A 259 7.97 2.53 -5.30
CA PHE A 259 8.51 1.51 -4.41
C PHE A 259 9.97 1.15 -4.74
N SER A 260 10.30 1.04 -6.02
CA SER A 260 11.68 0.83 -6.47
C SER A 260 12.58 2.00 -6.08
N VAL A 261 12.15 3.24 -6.28
CA VAL A 261 12.91 4.45 -5.87
C VAL A 261 13.12 4.48 -4.35
N ARG A 262 12.10 4.19 -3.53
CA ARG A 262 12.26 4.10 -2.07
C ARG A 262 13.23 3.02 -1.64
N SER A 263 13.15 1.86 -2.27
CA SER A 263 14.09 0.76 -2.01
C SER A 263 15.52 1.17 -2.40
N ALA A 264 15.67 1.94 -3.47
CA ALA A 264 16.93 2.46 -3.93
C ALA A 264 17.52 3.58 -3.05
N ILE A 265 16.65 4.42 -2.47
CA ILE A 265 17.03 5.38 -1.44
C ILE A 265 17.53 4.64 -0.20
N LEU A 266 16.78 3.65 0.27
CA LEU A 266 17.13 2.88 1.47
C LEU A 266 18.48 2.19 1.34
N ALA A 267 18.81 1.65 0.17
CA ALA A 267 20.09 0.99 -0.09
C ALA A 267 21.32 1.91 0.08
N VAL A 268 21.14 3.23 -0.01
CA VAL A 268 22.21 4.20 0.19
C VAL A 268 22.10 4.96 1.51
N VAL A 269 21.15 4.62 2.37
CA VAL A 269 21.10 5.13 3.73
C VAL A 269 21.97 4.21 4.58
N PRO A 270 22.95 4.73 5.36
CA PRO A 270 23.73 3.90 6.27
C PRO A 270 22.81 3.19 7.26
N ASP A 271 23.11 1.94 7.60
CA ASP A 271 22.36 1.21 8.61
C ASP A 271 22.29 2.03 9.91
N ALA A 272 21.11 2.06 10.51
CA ALA A 272 20.96 2.59 11.86
C ALA A 272 21.84 1.74 12.80
N LYS A 273 22.62 2.42 13.65
CA LYS A 273 23.27 1.73 14.78
C LYS A 273 22.18 1.15 15.71
N PRO A 274 22.52 0.17 16.57
CA PRO A 274 21.59 -0.38 17.55
C PRO A 274 20.81 0.71 18.31
N GLU A 275 19.57 0.41 18.70
CA GLU A 275 18.59 1.34 19.26
C GLU A 275 19.18 2.36 20.24
N GLY A 276 19.01 3.65 19.93
CA GLY A 276 19.40 4.78 20.77
C GLY A 276 20.55 5.63 20.23
N GLU A 277 21.32 5.13 19.26
CA GLU A 277 22.35 5.91 18.56
C GLU A 277 21.90 6.25 17.13
N PHE A 278 21.62 7.54 16.87
CA PHE A 278 21.58 8.01 15.48
C PHE A 278 22.97 7.82 14.87
N ALA A 279 23.04 7.31 13.64
CA ALA A 279 24.31 7.27 12.90
C ALA A 279 24.92 8.69 12.94
N THR A 280 26.15 8.80 13.46
CA THR A 280 26.85 10.09 13.61
C THR A 280 27.10 10.78 12.25
N GLU A 281 26.98 10.04 11.15
CA GLU A 281 27.02 10.54 9.78
C GLU A 281 25.72 10.18 9.05
N GLY A 282 24.68 10.97 9.26
CA GLY A 282 23.51 10.96 8.37
C GLY A 282 23.89 11.48 6.98
N VAL A 283 23.17 11.02 5.95
CA VAL A 283 23.32 11.56 4.59
C VAL A 283 22.50 12.84 4.49
N ARG A 284 23.13 13.95 4.11
CA ARG A 284 22.38 15.19 3.84
C ARG A 284 21.44 14.95 2.67
N LEU A 285 20.23 15.51 2.72
CA LEU A 285 19.25 15.37 1.64
C LEU A 285 19.82 15.81 0.27
N SER A 286 20.69 16.84 0.25
CA SER A 286 21.40 17.31 -0.95
C SER A 286 22.33 16.26 -1.57
N ASP A 287 22.88 15.37 -0.73
CA ASP A 287 23.92 14.41 -1.10
C ASP A 287 23.32 13.04 -1.44
N MET A 288 22.04 12.84 -1.11
CA MET A 288 21.33 11.58 -1.31
C MET A 288 21.27 11.15 -2.78
N ALA A 289 20.81 12.02 -3.67
CA ALA A 289 20.70 11.68 -5.09
C ALA A 289 22.07 11.46 -5.78
N PRO A 290 23.11 12.31 -5.57
CA PRO A 290 24.46 11.99 -6.02
C PRO A 290 24.99 10.65 -5.49
N ARG A 291 24.71 10.34 -4.22
CA ARG A 291 25.11 9.06 -3.61
C ARG A 291 24.38 7.87 -4.22
N MET A 292 23.06 7.99 -4.43
CA MET A 292 22.27 7.01 -5.20
C MET A 292 22.86 6.79 -6.58
N PHE A 293 23.16 7.89 -7.29
CA PHE A 293 23.65 7.82 -8.64
C PHE A 293 24.98 7.06 -8.72
N ALA A 294 25.92 7.35 -7.83
CA ALA A 294 27.19 6.64 -7.72
C ALA A 294 27.02 5.17 -7.32
N PHE A 295 26.25 4.90 -6.26
CA PHE A 295 26.04 3.54 -5.73
C PHE A 295 25.47 2.60 -6.78
N TRP A 296 24.40 2.99 -7.48
CA TRP A 296 23.72 2.14 -8.45
C TRP A 296 24.49 1.95 -9.75
N ARG A 297 25.44 2.84 -10.06
CA ARG A 297 26.40 2.65 -11.15
C ARG A 297 27.44 1.57 -10.83
N GLU A 298 27.78 1.40 -9.55
CA GLU A 298 28.74 0.40 -9.09
C GLU A 298 28.07 -0.94 -8.73
N HIS A 299 26.76 -0.93 -8.46
CA HIS A 299 25.98 -2.10 -8.06
C HIS A 299 24.80 -2.33 -9.01
N PRO A 300 25.05 -2.69 -10.28
CA PRO A 300 23.97 -2.93 -11.23
C PRO A 300 23.16 -4.18 -10.82
N SER A 301 21.86 -4.19 -11.17
CA SER A 301 20.92 -5.21 -10.69
C SER A 301 21.26 -6.61 -11.20
N ALA A 302 21.00 -7.66 -10.40
CA ALA A 302 21.15 -9.05 -10.85
C ALA A 302 20.38 -9.29 -12.17
N GLY A 303 21.04 -9.89 -13.16
CA GLY A 303 20.50 -10.07 -14.52
C GLY A 303 20.85 -8.95 -15.50
N SER A 304 21.51 -7.88 -15.07
CA SER A 304 22.04 -6.84 -15.96
C SER A 304 23.44 -7.14 -16.51
N GLU A 305 23.98 -8.35 -16.30
CA GLU A 305 25.29 -8.79 -16.79
C GLU A 305 25.46 -8.64 -18.31
N ARG A 306 24.33 -8.55 -19.02
CA ARG A 306 24.25 -8.38 -20.48
C ARG A 306 24.30 -6.91 -20.93
N PHE A 307 24.34 -5.96 -19.99
CA PHE A 307 24.26 -4.53 -20.24
C PHE A 307 25.31 -3.77 -19.42
N GLY A 308 25.85 -2.68 -19.96
CA GLY A 308 26.69 -1.76 -19.20
C GLY A 308 25.95 -1.16 -17.99
N ALA A 309 26.70 -0.72 -16.98
CA ALA A 309 26.13 -0.19 -15.73
C ALA A 309 25.15 0.97 -15.94
N GLU A 310 25.45 1.87 -16.87
CA GLU A 310 24.59 3.01 -17.21
C GLU A 310 23.27 2.59 -17.87
N ALA A 311 23.31 1.54 -18.70
CA ALA A 311 22.12 0.95 -19.31
C ALA A 311 21.22 0.30 -18.24
N ALA A 312 21.83 -0.43 -17.31
CA ALA A 312 21.12 -1.02 -16.17
C ALA A 312 20.47 0.06 -15.29
N MET A 313 21.17 1.17 -15.09
CA MET A 313 20.68 2.31 -14.33
C MET A 313 19.48 3.00 -15.00
N LEU A 314 19.55 3.23 -16.32
CA LEU A 314 18.42 3.78 -17.08
C LEU A 314 17.22 2.84 -17.04
N ALA A 315 17.44 1.53 -17.24
CA ALA A 315 16.36 0.54 -17.19
C ALA A 315 15.69 0.49 -15.81
N ALA A 316 16.42 0.72 -14.73
CA ALA A 316 15.89 0.68 -13.37
C ALA A 316 15.19 1.98 -12.94
N PHE A 317 15.70 3.15 -13.36
CA PHE A 317 15.34 4.43 -12.75
C PHE A 317 14.76 5.47 -13.71
N LEU A 318 14.80 5.25 -15.03
CA LEU A 318 14.17 6.17 -15.97
C LEU A 318 12.64 6.09 -15.81
N PRO A 319 11.98 7.19 -15.44
CA PRO A 319 10.53 7.19 -15.33
C PRO A 319 9.88 7.27 -16.71
N HIS A 320 8.64 6.77 -16.78
CA HIS A 320 7.88 6.69 -18.03
C HIS A 320 7.68 8.05 -18.72
N ASP A 321 7.60 9.13 -17.94
CA ASP A 321 7.45 10.49 -18.46
C ASP A 321 8.73 11.05 -19.07
N LEU A 322 9.88 10.36 -19.04
CA LEU A 322 11.08 10.76 -19.79
C LEU A 322 11.30 9.91 -21.06
N GLU A 323 10.43 8.94 -21.34
CA GLU A 323 10.58 8.07 -22.52
C GLU A 323 10.38 8.81 -23.85
N TYR A 324 9.76 9.99 -23.83
CA TYR A 324 9.58 10.81 -25.04
C TYR A 324 10.85 11.55 -25.48
N LEU A 325 11.87 11.65 -24.60
CA LEU A 325 13.11 12.36 -24.91
C LEU A 325 13.77 11.76 -26.16
N ALA A 326 14.23 12.62 -27.07
CA ALA A 326 14.87 12.18 -28.32
C ALA A 326 16.08 11.28 -28.04
N ASP A 327 16.96 11.70 -27.14
CA ASP A 327 18.15 10.93 -26.73
C ASP A 327 17.79 9.52 -26.20
N TYR A 328 16.65 9.36 -25.51
CA TYR A 328 16.20 8.04 -25.05
C TYR A 328 15.64 7.20 -26.20
N ARG A 329 14.81 7.79 -27.07
CA ARG A 329 14.26 7.07 -28.23
C ARG A 329 15.38 6.58 -29.15
N ASP A 330 16.36 7.43 -29.43
CA ASP A 330 17.53 7.07 -30.25
C ASP A 330 18.33 5.93 -29.60
N TYR A 331 18.51 5.98 -28.27
CA TYR A 331 19.16 4.93 -27.51
C TYR A 331 18.41 3.58 -27.60
N VAL A 332 17.09 3.59 -27.41
CA VAL A 332 16.24 2.38 -27.52
C VAL A 332 16.24 1.83 -28.95
N THR A 333 16.15 2.69 -29.96
CA THR A 333 16.24 2.28 -31.37
C THR A 333 17.59 1.61 -31.67
N ALA A 334 18.70 2.18 -31.19
CA ALA A 334 20.02 1.59 -31.36
C ALA A 334 20.17 0.22 -30.65
N LEU A 335 19.64 0.08 -29.43
CA LEU A 335 19.60 -1.19 -28.71
C LEU A 335 18.78 -2.26 -29.43
N THR A 336 17.62 -1.86 -29.97
CA THR A 336 16.72 -2.76 -30.69
C THR A 336 17.35 -3.23 -32.00
N ASP A 337 17.96 -2.31 -32.76
CA ASP A 337 18.68 -2.67 -34.00
C ASP A 337 19.87 -3.59 -33.73
N ARG A 338 20.66 -3.30 -32.68
CA ARG A 338 21.76 -4.17 -32.26
C ARG A 338 21.26 -5.59 -31.94
N THR A 339 20.20 -5.70 -31.15
CA THR A 339 19.62 -7.00 -30.75
C THR A 339 19.11 -7.77 -31.96
N ARG A 340 18.38 -7.09 -32.85
CA ARG A 340 17.88 -7.68 -34.10
C ARG A 340 19.02 -8.22 -34.97
N ARG A 341 20.10 -7.46 -35.16
CA ARG A 341 21.25 -7.87 -35.98
C ARG A 341 22.00 -9.07 -35.40
N ILE A 342 22.13 -9.14 -34.08
CA ILE A 342 22.71 -10.30 -33.39
C ILE A 342 21.83 -11.53 -33.64
N GLN A 343 20.51 -11.42 -33.43
CA GLN A 343 19.58 -12.53 -33.67
C GLN A 343 19.56 -13.00 -35.14
N GLU A 344 19.63 -12.07 -36.10
CA GLU A 344 19.72 -12.39 -37.53
C GLU A 344 21.03 -13.13 -37.88
N ALA A 345 22.15 -12.74 -37.26
CA ALA A 345 23.43 -13.43 -37.43
C ALA A 345 23.42 -14.84 -36.81
N GLU A 346 22.92 -14.96 -35.57
CA GLU A 346 22.76 -16.25 -34.88
C GLU A 346 21.88 -17.21 -35.69
N ALA A 347 20.78 -16.72 -36.28
CA ALA A 347 19.91 -17.52 -37.14
C ALA A 347 20.60 -18.02 -38.42
N ARG A 348 21.67 -17.35 -38.87
CA ARG A 348 22.52 -17.79 -39.99
C ARG A 348 23.71 -18.65 -39.55
N GLY A 349 23.85 -18.92 -38.25
CA GLY A 349 25.00 -19.64 -37.69
C GLY A 349 26.27 -18.79 -37.62
N GLU A 350 26.15 -17.47 -37.70
CA GLU A 350 27.26 -16.53 -37.60
C GLU A 350 27.37 -15.99 -36.17
N ASP A 351 28.60 -15.87 -35.65
CA ASP A 351 28.87 -15.19 -34.38
C ASP A 351 29.16 -13.71 -34.65
N LEU A 352 28.21 -12.83 -34.36
CA LEU A 352 28.32 -11.39 -34.57
C LEU A 352 28.45 -10.65 -33.25
N VAL A 353 29.66 -10.12 -32.99
CA VAL A 353 29.93 -9.28 -31.82
C VAL A 353 29.84 -7.80 -32.21
N LEU A 354 28.78 -7.13 -31.77
CA LEU A 354 28.61 -5.68 -31.91
C LEU A 354 28.99 -4.95 -30.62
N ALA A 355 29.65 -3.80 -30.76
CA ALA A 355 29.96 -2.90 -29.65
C ALA A 355 28.71 -2.58 -28.81
N GLU A 356 28.91 -2.35 -27.51
CA GLU A 356 27.82 -1.96 -26.63
C GLU A 356 27.29 -0.57 -27.00
N VAL A 357 25.96 -0.44 -26.98
CA VAL A 357 25.31 0.86 -27.13
C VAL A 357 25.31 1.52 -25.76
N SER A 358 26.05 2.61 -25.62
CA SER A 358 26.06 3.43 -24.40
C SER A 358 25.03 4.56 -24.51
N PRO A 359 24.37 4.93 -23.41
CA PRO A 359 23.44 6.04 -23.41
C PRO A 359 24.14 7.38 -23.59
N HIS A 360 23.42 8.35 -24.15
CA HIS A 360 23.97 9.69 -24.35
C HIS A 360 24.19 10.40 -22.98
N PRO A 361 25.30 11.12 -22.77
CA PRO A 361 25.58 11.76 -21.47
C PRO A 361 24.53 12.76 -20.99
N ARG A 362 23.76 13.37 -21.90
CA ARG A 362 22.63 14.24 -21.51
C ARG A 362 21.54 13.45 -20.80
N LEU A 363 21.20 12.27 -21.31
CA LEU A 363 20.18 11.40 -20.72
C LEU A 363 20.54 10.99 -19.28
N LEU A 364 21.83 10.75 -19.01
CA LEU A 364 22.31 10.45 -17.66
C LEU A 364 22.20 11.65 -16.72
N ARG A 365 22.47 12.87 -17.20
CA ARG A 365 22.26 14.09 -16.41
C ARG A 365 20.79 14.35 -16.13
N ASP A 366 19.92 14.11 -17.11
CA ASP A 366 18.47 14.25 -16.93
C ASP A 366 17.95 13.24 -15.91
N LEU A 367 18.47 12.00 -15.92
CA LEU A 367 18.19 10.99 -14.91
C LEU A 367 18.67 11.41 -13.52
N GLU A 368 19.92 11.89 -13.39
CA GLU A 368 20.46 12.38 -12.10
C GLU A 368 19.62 13.53 -11.55
N GLN A 369 19.27 14.49 -12.42
CA GLN A 369 18.37 15.57 -12.04
C GLN A 369 17.04 15.00 -11.57
N ARG A 370 16.43 14.07 -12.29
CA ARG A 370 15.17 13.46 -11.86
C ARG A 370 15.27 12.74 -10.52
N MET A 371 16.35 12.01 -10.26
CA MET A 371 16.58 11.38 -8.95
C MET A 371 16.58 12.39 -7.81
N ARG A 372 17.16 13.59 -8.00
CA ARG A 372 17.10 14.67 -7.00
C ARG A 372 15.66 15.08 -6.68
N TRP A 373 14.81 15.16 -7.71
CA TRP A 373 13.40 15.53 -7.55
C TRP A 373 12.61 14.44 -6.83
N GLU A 374 12.83 13.17 -7.19
CA GLU A 374 12.15 12.05 -6.51
C GLU A 374 12.58 11.93 -5.04
N VAL A 375 13.88 12.08 -4.73
CA VAL A 375 14.36 12.14 -3.34
C VAL A 375 13.70 13.29 -2.58
N THR A 376 13.71 14.49 -3.15
CA THR A 376 13.11 15.66 -2.48
C THR A 376 11.62 15.44 -2.23
N ARG A 377 10.89 14.90 -3.21
CA ARG A 377 9.47 14.58 -3.10
C ARG A 377 9.14 13.53 -2.05
N GLU A 378 10.01 12.55 -1.83
CA GLU A 378 9.79 11.51 -0.81
C GLU A 378 9.97 12.03 0.62
N PHE A 379 10.80 13.07 0.82
CA PHE A 379 11.12 13.61 2.14
C PHE A 379 10.62 15.04 2.40
N GLY A 380 10.01 15.71 1.41
CA GLY A 380 9.63 17.13 1.45
C GLY A 380 8.38 17.46 0.65
#